data_AF-A0A2V2BYD5-F1
#
_entry.id   AF-A0A2V2BYD5-F1
#
_cell.length_a   1.000
_cell.length_b   1.000
_cell.length_c   1.000
_cell.angle_alpha   90.00
_cell.angle_beta   90.00
_cell.angle_gamma   90.00
#
_symmetry.space_group_name_H-M   'P 1'
#
loop_
_entity.id
_entity.type
_entity.pdbx_description
1 polymer ?
#
loop_
_entity_poly.entity_id
_entity_poly.type
_entity_poly.pdbx_seq_one_letter_code
_entity_poly.pdbx_strand_id
1 'polypeptide(L)'
;MENCRKNILGRRGFLKNAAIGAAAVPAFGCSKGGSGASAPAGEMTMRENPKTGEKVSLLGFGCMRWPSLDGRSAREGVGEIDQNAVNELVDRAIAGGVNYFDTSPAYCRGKSERATGIALSRHPREKYFIATKLSNFAPASWTREASIGIYRNSLKELRTDYIDYMLLHGVGMGGGMEEFRARYIDNGILEFLLAERKAGRIRNLGFSYHGDIRVFDYLLSKHDVYKWDFVQIQLNYLDWKHAKQINDRNTDAEYLYGELDKRGIPAVIMEPLLGGRLSNIPHTLVPEFKRREPEMSVASWAFRFAGSFPRVLTVLSGMVKMEHLEDNLRTYSPLKELTREEFAFLEEAAERMMEFNTIPCNDCKYCMPCPYSLDIPAILLHYNKCLNERMVPESRLEPGYARARRAYLVGYDRSVPKLRQASLCTGCEQCVPHCPQRIDIPKELRRIDKYVQNLKRQAALMGDVKKKFAEGGYSCVVGNGEVYTFSRPGIEDLLDLYQNRRPLLKGALVADRAVGKAAASVLAMAGVAELYAEIITRPALEMLDALRIEVSYGKVVPHIKNRAGDGMCPMEEACRDAKTPAECLKILLSKTAAK
;
A
#
# COMPACT_ATOMS: atom_id res chain seq x y z
N MET A 1 -2.22 -34.71 -56.29
CA MET A 1 -2.64 -35.18 -54.95
C MET A 1 -1.89 -34.33 -53.93
N GLU A 2 -2.28 -33.06 -53.79
CA GLU A 2 -3.29 -32.54 -52.84
C GLU A 2 -2.68 -32.32 -51.45
N ASN A 3 -2.39 -31.06 -51.08
CA ASN A 3 -3.27 -30.06 -50.45
C ASN A 3 -3.06 -30.09 -48.92
N CYS A 4 -2.94 -29.00 -48.15
CA CYS A 4 -3.11 -27.58 -48.41
C CYS A 4 -2.46 -26.80 -47.24
N ARG A 5 -1.68 -25.75 -47.52
CA ARG A 5 -1.39 -24.63 -46.59
C ARG A 5 -2.47 -23.56 -46.79
N LYS A 6 -2.94 -22.88 -45.73
CA LYS A 6 -3.47 -21.49 -45.79
C LYS A 6 -3.69 -20.83 -44.40
N ASN A 7 -2.93 -19.74 -44.16
CA ASN A 7 -3.29 -18.37 -43.70
C ASN A 7 -4.50 -18.15 -42.75
N ILE A 8 -4.33 -17.56 -41.55
CA ILE A 8 -4.26 -16.10 -41.16
C ILE A 8 -5.64 -15.42 -40.92
N LEU A 9 -5.70 -14.60 -39.85
CA LEU A 9 -6.77 -13.68 -39.34
C LEU A 9 -7.89 -14.34 -38.51
N GLY A 10 -8.29 -13.89 -37.31
CA GLY A 10 -8.39 -12.53 -36.80
C GLY A 10 -9.88 -12.19 -36.63
N ARG A 11 -10.49 -12.49 -35.48
CA ARG A 11 -11.94 -12.24 -35.22
C ARG A 11 -12.14 -11.04 -34.29
N ARG A 12 -12.14 -9.85 -34.89
CA ARG A 12 -12.92 -8.68 -34.44
C ARG A 12 -13.74 -8.20 -35.64
N GLY A 13 -15.05 -8.12 -35.47
CA GLY A 13 -15.96 -7.35 -36.33
C GLY A 13 -16.76 -8.16 -37.35
N PHE A 14 -17.96 -8.62 -37.00
CA PHE A 14 -19.20 -8.35 -37.75
C PHE A 14 -20.39 -8.99 -37.04
N LEU A 15 -21.31 -8.17 -36.55
CA LEU A 15 -22.78 -8.35 -36.67
C LEU A 15 -23.45 -7.18 -35.93
N LYS A 16 -23.72 -6.13 -36.70
CA LYS A 16 -24.74 -5.12 -36.42
C LYS A 16 -26.07 -5.62 -36.99
N ASN A 17 -27.16 -5.25 -36.31
CA ASN A 17 -28.55 -5.18 -36.76
C ASN A 17 -29.42 -6.45 -36.63
N ALA A 18 -30.16 -6.53 -35.52
CA ALA A 18 -31.61 -6.75 -35.54
C ALA A 18 -32.20 -6.10 -34.27
N ALA A 19 -33.07 -5.12 -34.46
CA ALA A 19 -33.84 -4.44 -33.43
C ALA A 19 -35.26 -5.04 -33.35
N ILE A 20 -35.95 -4.72 -32.25
CA ILE A 20 -37.41 -4.73 -31.98
C ILE A 20 -37.89 -5.84 -31.02
N GLY A 21 -38.43 -5.41 -29.87
CA GLY A 21 -39.32 -6.20 -29.00
C GLY A 21 -39.13 -5.93 -27.51
N ALA A 22 -40.00 -5.11 -26.91
CA ALA A 22 -39.89 -4.53 -25.57
C ALA A 22 -40.38 -5.42 -24.41
N ALA A 23 -39.76 -5.29 -23.23
CA ALA A 23 -40.45 -5.29 -21.91
C ALA A 23 -39.50 -4.70 -20.84
N ALA A 24 -39.95 -3.66 -20.15
CA ALA A 24 -39.17 -2.85 -19.20
C ALA A 24 -39.10 -3.47 -17.80
N VAL A 25 -37.90 -3.49 -17.20
CA VAL A 25 -37.65 -3.58 -15.75
C VAL A 25 -36.43 -2.70 -15.45
N PRO A 26 -36.48 -1.75 -14.49
CA PRO A 26 -35.36 -0.85 -14.22
C PRO A 26 -34.27 -1.59 -13.44
N ALA A 27 -33.28 -2.12 -14.16
CA ALA A 27 -32.01 -2.53 -13.58
C ALA A 27 -31.05 -1.34 -13.57
N PHE A 28 -30.62 -0.92 -12.38
CA PHE A 28 -29.53 0.04 -12.19
C PHE A 28 -28.26 -0.48 -12.89
N GLY A 29 -28.02 0.03 -14.10
CA GLY A 29 -26.91 -0.34 -14.96
C GLY A 29 -25.64 0.42 -14.62
N CYS A 30 -24.56 -0.34 -14.46
CA CYS A 30 -23.18 0.11 -14.44
C CYS A 30 -22.86 1.01 -15.64
N SER A 31 -22.35 2.21 -15.39
CA SER A 31 -21.71 3.03 -16.42
C SER A 31 -20.28 2.53 -16.66
N LYS A 32 -20.05 1.94 -17.84
CA LYS A 32 -18.73 1.92 -18.49
C LYS A 32 -18.81 2.86 -19.69
N GLY A 33 -17.97 3.89 -19.69
CA GLY A 33 -17.79 4.76 -20.85
C GLY A 33 -17.43 6.20 -20.47
N GLY A 34 -16.20 6.40 -20.01
CA GLY A 34 -15.62 7.72 -19.79
C GLY A 34 -14.16 7.74 -20.28
N SER A 35 -13.96 7.54 -21.58
CA SER A 35 -12.71 7.91 -22.25
C SER A 35 -12.82 9.36 -22.69
N GLY A 36 -12.08 10.22 -22.00
CA GLY A 36 -11.99 11.65 -22.27
C GLY A 36 -11.39 12.33 -21.07
N ALA A 37 -10.08 12.17 -20.87
CA ALA A 37 -9.35 13.05 -19.98
C ALA A 37 -9.53 14.47 -20.53
N SER A 38 -10.36 15.27 -19.86
CA SER A 38 -10.49 16.69 -20.19
C SER A 38 -9.14 17.35 -19.97
N ALA A 39 -8.73 18.20 -20.92
CA ALA A 39 -7.52 19.02 -20.82
C ALA A 39 -7.48 19.79 -19.48
N PRO A 40 -6.29 20.10 -18.93
CA PRO A 40 -6.17 20.89 -17.72
C PRO A 40 -6.96 22.21 -17.84
N ALA A 41 -7.67 22.58 -16.77
CA ALA A 41 -8.61 23.69 -16.76
C ALA A 41 -7.95 25.09 -16.68
N GLY A 42 -6.61 25.16 -16.61
CA GLY A 42 -5.85 26.41 -16.63
C GLY A 42 -4.34 26.19 -16.83
N GLU A 43 -3.54 27.21 -16.52
CA GLU A 43 -2.09 27.21 -16.76
C GLU A 43 -1.31 26.63 -15.57
N MET A 44 -0.16 25.98 -15.86
CA MET A 44 0.77 25.47 -14.85
C MET A 44 1.17 26.58 -13.88
N THR A 45 1.03 26.32 -12.58
CA THR A 45 1.54 27.23 -11.55
C THR A 45 3.06 27.28 -11.60
N MET A 46 3.60 28.48 -11.74
CA MET A 46 5.04 28.74 -11.75
C MET A 46 5.47 29.35 -10.42
N ARG A 47 6.70 29.06 -9.99
CA ARG A 47 7.38 29.67 -8.86
C ARG A 47 8.67 30.33 -9.35
N GLU A 48 9.07 31.42 -8.71
CA GLU A 48 10.30 32.11 -9.06
C GLU A 48 11.43 31.68 -8.12
N ASN A 49 12.58 31.30 -8.68
CA ASN A 49 13.79 31.15 -7.88
C ASN A 49 14.26 32.56 -7.47
N PRO A 50 14.26 32.90 -6.17
CA PRO A 50 14.48 34.26 -5.69
C PRO A 50 15.88 34.79 -5.99
N LYS A 51 16.86 33.91 -6.26
CA LYS A 51 18.22 34.31 -6.58
C LYS A 51 18.40 34.57 -8.07
N THR A 52 17.81 33.73 -8.92
CA THR A 52 18.07 33.72 -10.37
C THR A 52 16.96 34.37 -11.20
N GLY A 53 15.76 34.57 -10.63
CA GLY A 53 14.57 35.02 -11.35
C GLY A 53 13.98 33.95 -12.29
N GLU A 54 14.48 32.71 -12.21
CA GLU A 54 14.01 31.60 -13.05
C GLU A 54 12.57 31.23 -12.69
N LYS A 55 11.70 31.17 -13.69
CA LYS A 55 10.31 30.68 -13.54
C LYS A 55 10.29 29.16 -13.65
N VAL A 56 10.16 28.48 -12.54
CA VAL A 56 10.15 27.02 -12.40
C VAL A 56 8.71 26.52 -12.27
N SER A 57 8.35 25.46 -12.99
CA SER A 57 7.05 24.81 -12.85
C SER A 57 6.90 24.16 -11.48
N LEU A 58 5.76 24.36 -10.82
CA LEU A 58 5.52 23.77 -9.50
C LEU A 58 5.46 22.25 -9.57
N LEU A 59 4.99 21.67 -10.67
CA LEU A 59 5.21 20.25 -10.97
C LEU A 59 6.61 20.07 -11.54
N GLY A 60 7.43 19.25 -10.88
CA GLY A 60 8.70 18.77 -11.40
C GLY A 60 8.61 17.30 -11.82
N PHE A 61 9.24 16.94 -12.93
CA PHE A 61 9.28 15.57 -13.41
C PHE A 61 10.41 14.79 -12.73
N GLY A 62 10.05 13.85 -11.85
CA GLY A 62 10.99 12.93 -11.22
C GLY A 62 11.34 11.76 -12.15
N CYS A 63 12.57 11.74 -12.65
CA CYS A 63 13.08 10.76 -13.63
C CYS A 63 13.58 9.46 -12.98
N MET A 64 13.37 9.28 -11.67
CA MET A 64 13.79 8.08 -10.94
C MET A 64 13.14 6.78 -11.43
N ARG A 65 11.99 6.91 -12.12
CA ARG A 65 11.21 5.81 -12.67
C ARG A 65 10.83 6.15 -14.11
N TRP A 66 11.52 5.52 -15.07
CA TRP A 66 11.11 5.54 -16.46
C TRP A 66 10.31 4.29 -16.84
N PRO A 67 9.44 4.34 -17.87
CA PRO A 67 8.81 3.15 -18.43
C PRO A 67 9.87 2.22 -19.05
N SER A 68 9.65 0.91 -18.93
CA SER A 68 10.44 -0.12 -19.60
C SER A 68 9.61 -0.93 -20.58
N LEU A 69 10.28 -1.58 -21.54
CA LEU A 69 9.65 -2.39 -22.61
C LEU A 69 8.82 -3.58 -22.08
N ASP A 70 9.06 -4.01 -20.84
CA ASP A 70 8.27 -5.05 -20.17
C ASP A 70 6.99 -4.50 -19.49
N GLY A 71 6.65 -3.23 -19.74
CA GLY A 71 5.45 -2.56 -19.23
C GLY A 71 5.53 -2.16 -17.75
N ARG A 72 6.69 -2.34 -17.10
CA ARG A 72 6.94 -1.92 -15.72
C ARG A 72 7.79 -0.66 -15.68
N SER A 73 8.19 -0.22 -14.48
CA SER A 73 9.24 0.77 -14.36
C SER A 73 10.61 0.13 -14.60
N ALA A 74 11.48 0.81 -15.33
CA ALA A 74 12.88 0.44 -15.55
C ALA A 74 13.72 0.36 -14.25
N ARG A 75 13.18 0.90 -13.15
CA ARG A 75 13.71 0.72 -11.79
C ARG A 75 13.40 -0.66 -11.21
N GLU A 76 12.25 -1.25 -11.54
CA GLU A 76 11.66 -2.43 -10.88
C GLU A 76 11.95 -3.75 -11.63
N GLY A 77 12.38 -3.66 -12.90
CA GLY A 77 12.65 -4.81 -13.76
C GLY A 77 14.06 -4.82 -14.32
N VAL A 78 14.42 -5.90 -15.01
CA VAL A 78 15.63 -5.97 -15.84
C VAL A 78 15.43 -5.33 -17.22
N GLY A 79 14.18 -5.04 -17.59
CA GLY A 79 13.80 -4.49 -18.89
C GLY A 79 14.54 -3.19 -19.25
N GLU A 80 14.81 -3.03 -20.54
CA GLU A 80 15.35 -1.79 -21.09
C GLU A 80 14.33 -0.67 -21.00
N ILE A 81 14.81 0.57 -20.84
CA ILE A 81 13.96 1.77 -20.86
C ILE A 81 13.26 1.85 -22.22
N ASP A 82 11.95 2.07 -22.21
CA ASP A 82 11.21 2.39 -23.42
C ASP A 82 11.40 3.87 -23.74
N GLN A 83 12.39 4.17 -24.58
CA GLN A 83 12.73 5.55 -24.94
C GLN A 83 11.57 6.27 -25.65
N ASN A 84 10.72 5.57 -26.40
CA ASN A 84 9.58 6.21 -27.07
C ASN A 84 8.53 6.64 -26.05
N ALA A 85 8.23 5.79 -25.06
CA ALA A 85 7.34 6.17 -23.98
C ALA A 85 7.92 7.30 -23.11
N VAL A 86 9.23 7.32 -22.84
CA VAL A 86 9.90 8.46 -22.16
C VAL A 86 9.73 9.74 -22.97
N ASN A 87 9.98 9.67 -24.28
CA ASN A 87 9.85 10.77 -25.21
C ASN A 87 8.42 11.36 -25.19
N GLU A 88 7.39 10.52 -25.29
CA GLU A 88 5.98 10.93 -25.26
C GLU A 88 5.61 11.61 -23.93
N LEU A 89 6.09 11.08 -22.80
CA LEU A 89 5.86 11.68 -21.48
C LEU A 89 6.52 13.06 -21.36
N VAL A 90 7.76 13.21 -21.85
CA VAL A 90 8.48 14.49 -21.83
C VAL A 90 7.82 15.50 -22.76
N ASP A 91 7.44 15.10 -23.98
CA ASP A 91 6.72 15.95 -24.94
C ASP A 91 5.45 16.50 -24.29
N ARG A 92 4.67 15.62 -23.68
CA ARG A 92 3.41 16.00 -23.02
C ARG A 92 3.63 16.87 -21.78
N ALA A 93 4.66 16.59 -20.98
CA ALA A 93 4.98 17.36 -19.80
C ALA A 93 5.35 18.81 -20.16
N ILE A 94 6.24 19.00 -21.13
CA ILE A 94 6.64 20.33 -21.62
C ILE A 94 5.44 21.06 -22.22
N ALA A 95 4.61 20.39 -23.01
CA ALA A 95 3.37 20.97 -23.55
C ALA A 95 2.38 21.38 -22.43
N GLY A 96 2.42 20.70 -21.28
CA GLY A 96 1.65 21.04 -20.08
C GLY A 96 2.27 22.12 -19.20
N GLY A 97 3.40 22.71 -19.60
CA GLY A 97 4.10 23.76 -18.85
C GLY A 97 5.13 23.26 -17.85
N VAL A 98 5.41 21.96 -17.77
CA VAL A 98 6.48 21.42 -16.92
C VAL A 98 7.84 21.77 -17.51
N ASN A 99 8.71 22.36 -16.70
CA ASN A 99 10.06 22.73 -17.13
C ASN A 99 11.17 22.25 -16.18
N TYR A 100 10.88 21.60 -15.06
CA TYR A 100 11.91 21.08 -14.15
C TYR A 100 12.00 19.55 -14.22
N PHE A 101 13.17 19.00 -14.59
CA PHE A 101 13.39 17.56 -14.74
C PHE A 101 14.50 17.06 -13.80
N ASP A 102 14.15 16.26 -12.79
CA ASP A 102 15.05 15.73 -11.77
C ASP A 102 15.50 14.31 -12.08
N THR A 103 16.80 14.11 -12.28
CA THR A 103 17.41 12.80 -12.56
C THR A 103 18.64 12.56 -11.67
N SER A 104 19.37 11.46 -11.91
CA SER A 104 20.61 11.12 -11.21
C SER A 104 21.35 9.99 -11.94
N PRO A 105 22.69 9.95 -11.88
CA PRO A 105 23.48 8.81 -12.37
C PRO A 105 23.21 7.51 -11.61
N ALA A 106 22.55 7.54 -10.45
CA ALA A 106 22.15 6.32 -9.73
C ALA A 106 20.78 5.78 -10.18
N TYR A 107 19.99 6.56 -10.92
CA TYR A 107 18.61 6.19 -11.27
C TYR A 107 18.53 5.26 -12.47
N CYS A 108 17.52 4.39 -12.47
CA CYS A 108 17.29 3.38 -13.51
C CYS A 108 18.56 2.58 -13.86
N ARG A 109 19.33 2.17 -12.83
CA ARG A 109 20.60 1.42 -12.99
C ARG A 109 21.62 2.16 -13.87
N GLY A 110 21.71 3.48 -13.70
CA GLY A 110 22.62 4.35 -14.46
C GLY A 110 22.11 4.80 -15.82
N LYS A 111 20.90 4.41 -16.22
CA LYS A 111 20.35 4.72 -17.55
C LYS A 111 19.45 5.95 -17.58
N SER A 112 19.10 6.52 -16.42
CA SER A 112 18.13 7.61 -16.33
C SER A 112 18.61 8.88 -17.03
N GLU A 113 19.83 9.34 -16.75
CA GLU A 113 20.39 10.56 -17.36
C GLU A 113 20.43 10.47 -18.88
N ARG A 114 20.84 9.33 -19.42
CA ARG A 114 20.86 9.10 -20.87
C ARG A 114 19.47 9.24 -21.49
N ALA A 115 18.47 8.59 -20.89
CA ALA A 115 17.11 8.62 -21.40
C ALA A 115 16.49 10.02 -21.31
N THR A 116 16.72 10.72 -20.19
CA THR A 116 16.34 12.11 -20.00
C THR A 116 17.02 13.03 -21.02
N GLY A 117 18.33 12.89 -21.22
CA GLY A 117 19.11 13.68 -22.19
C GLY A 117 18.64 13.48 -23.63
N ILE A 118 18.34 12.24 -24.04
CA ILE A 118 17.74 11.94 -25.34
C ILE A 118 16.41 12.69 -25.50
N ALA A 119 15.50 12.55 -24.54
CA ALA A 119 14.17 13.13 -24.63
C ALA A 119 14.19 14.66 -24.66
N LEU A 120 14.95 15.29 -23.75
CA LEU A 120 15.04 16.75 -23.62
C LEU A 120 15.79 17.41 -24.78
N SER A 121 16.79 16.75 -25.38
CA SER A 121 17.53 17.29 -26.53
C SER A 121 16.68 17.53 -27.79
N ARG A 122 15.45 17.04 -27.82
CA ARG A 122 14.46 17.30 -28.88
C ARG A 122 13.73 18.63 -28.72
N HIS A 123 13.92 19.31 -27.59
CA HIS A 123 13.30 20.60 -27.27
C HIS A 123 14.36 21.71 -27.15
N PRO A 124 14.00 22.98 -27.38
CA PRO A 124 14.92 24.09 -27.16
C PRO A 124 15.43 24.13 -25.71
N ARG A 125 16.74 24.28 -25.53
CA ARG A 125 17.44 24.12 -24.24
C ARG A 125 16.95 25.09 -23.16
N GLU A 126 16.51 26.27 -23.56
CA GLU A 126 15.99 27.34 -22.69
C GLU A 126 14.56 27.08 -22.18
N LYS A 127 13.87 26.07 -22.71
CA LYS A 127 12.50 25.71 -22.29
C LYS A 127 12.45 24.84 -21.03
N TYR A 128 13.59 24.31 -20.57
CA TYR A 128 13.63 23.40 -19.44
C TYR A 128 14.89 23.58 -18.58
N PHE A 129 14.80 23.09 -17.36
CA PHE A 129 15.84 23.00 -16.36
C PHE A 129 16.14 21.53 -16.08
N ILE A 130 17.42 21.19 -16.12
CA ILE A 130 17.91 19.85 -15.75
C ILE A 130 18.47 19.89 -14.34
N ALA A 131 17.90 19.04 -13.47
CA ALA A 131 18.44 18.76 -12.15
C ALA A 131 19.10 17.37 -12.13
N THR A 132 20.36 17.29 -11.70
CA THR A 132 21.05 16.02 -11.45
C THR A 132 21.89 16.09 -10.18
N LYS A 133 22.53 14.98 -9.82
CA LYS A 133 23.13 14.78 -8.49
C LYS A 133 24.49 14.11 -8.56
N LEU A 134 25.43 14.61 -7.77
CA LEU A 134 26.68 13.90 -7.53
C LEU A 134 26.41 12.68 -6.62
N SER A 135 26.31 11.49 -7.22
CA SER A 135 25.80 10.28 -6.56
C SER A 135 26.91 9.32 -6.15
N ASN A 136 27.88 9.80 -5.37
CA ASN A 136 29.05 9.05 -4.92
C ASN A 136 28.78 8.13 -3.71
N PHE A 137 27.81 7.23 -3.84
CA PHE A 137 27.33 6.40 -2.72
C PHE A 137 28.31 5.32 -2.26
N ALA A 138 29.29 4.93 -3.08
CA ALA A 138 30.27 3.89 -2.74
C ALA A 138 31.61 4.52 -2.32
N PRO A 139 32.34 3.97 -1.33
CA PRO A 139 33.66 4.47 -0.93
C PRO A 139 34.66 4.65 -2.09
N ALA A 140 34.63 3.74 -3.07
CA ALA A 140 35.47 3.84 -4.27
C ALA A 140 35.19 5.10 -5.12
N SER A 141 34.04 5.74 -4.95
CA SER A 141 33.66 6.98 -5.64
C SER A 141 33.93 8.26 -4.84
N TRP A 142 34.43 8.14 -3.60
CA TRP A 142 34.67 9.30 -2.72
C TRP A 142 35.96 10.04 -3.03
N THR A 143 36.83 9.52 -3.88
CA THR A 143 38.00 10.30 -4.30
C THR A 143 37.57 11.50 -5.15
N ARG A 144 38.35 12.58 -5.09
CA ARG A 144 38.11 13.78 -5.91
C ARG A 144 37.99 13.44 -7.39
N GLU A 145 38.93 12.63 -7.89
CA GLU A 145 38.99 12.24 -9.30
C GLU A 145 37.74 11.43 -9.73
N ALA A 146 37.36 10.42 -8.94
CA ALA A 146 36.17 9.61 -9.25
C ALA A 146 34.89 10.46 -9.23
N SER A 147 34.75 11.36 -8.24
CA SER A 147 33.60 12.27 -8.17
C SER A 147 33.55 13.28 -9.32
N ILE A 148 34.70 13.83 -9.77
CA ILE A 148 34.77 14.65 -10.98
C ILE A 148 34.41 13.82 -12.22
N GLY A 149 34.83 12.56 -12.28
CA GLY A 149 34.44 11.61 -13.33
C GLY A 149 32.93 11.44 -13.43
N ILE A 150 32.24 11.26 -12.29
CA ILE A 150 30.78 11.19 -12.23
C ILE A 150 30.14 12.49 -12.75
N TYR A 151 30.61 13.65 -12.27
CA TYR A 151 30.12 14.96 -12.71
C TYR A 151 30.21 15.14 -14.24
N ARG A 152 31.37 14.83 -14.83
CA ARG A 152 31.59 14.95 -16.28
C ARG A 152 30.76 13.95 -17.07
N ASN A 153 30.57 12.73 -16.53
CA ASN A 153 29.72 11.74 -17.17
C ASN A 153 28.26 12.19 -17.21
N SER A 154 27.75 12.84 -16.16
CA SER A 154 26.39 13.39 -16.16
C SER A 154 26.18 14.40 -17.30
N LEU A 155 27.12 15.34 -17.53
CA LEU A 155 27.04 16.28 -18.66
C LEU A 155 26.96 15.55 -20.01
N LYS A 156 27.77 14.50 -20.19
CA LYS A 156 27.77 13.67 -21.40
C LYS A 156 26.43 12.94 -21.61
N GLU A 157 25.94 12.25 -20.60
CA GLU A 157 24.69 11.48 -20.70
C GLU A 157 23.47 12.39 -20.90
N LEU A 158 23.48 13.56 -20.26
CA LEU A 158 22.44 14.60 -20.40
C LEU A 158 22.57 15.42 -21.69
N ARG A 159 23.67 15.28 -22.44
CA ARG A 159 23.94 15.98 -23.71
C ARG A 159 23.91 17.51 -23.55
N THR A 160 24.54 18.01 -22.49
CA THR A 160 24.61 19.45 -22.20
C THR A 160 25.97 19.81 -21.63
N ASP A 161 26.33 21.08 -21.73
CA ASP A 161 27.55 21.71 -21.24
C ASP A 161 27.40 22.39 -19.87
N TYR A 162 26.17 22.50 -19.35
CA TYR A 162 25.89 23.03 -18.02
C TYR A 162 24.70 22.32 -17.34
N ILE A 163 24.69 22.32 -16.01
CA ILE A 163 23.61 21.81 -15.16
C ILE A 163 22.86 22.99 -14.54
N ASP A 164 21.52 23.01 -14.65
CA ASP A 164 20.71 24.06 -14.03
C ASP A 164 20.66 23.90 -12.51
N TYR A 165 20.44 22.67 -12.01
CA TYR A 165 20.32 22.36 -10.59
C TYR A 165 21.19 21.15 -10.23
N MET A 166 22.35 21.38 -9.62
CA MET A 166 23.24 20.32 -9.15
C MET A 166 23.05 20.07 -7.66
N LEU A 167 22.90 18.81 -7.27
CA LEU A 167 22.74 18.41 -5.87
C LEU A 167 23.93 17.57 -5.37
N LEU A 168 24.32 17.80 -4.12
CA LEU A 168 24.91 16.73 -3.31
C LEU A 168 23.82 15.68 -3.02
N HIS A 169 24.06 14.41 -3.37
CA HIS A 169 23.03 13.37 -3.28
C HIS A 169 23.03 12.65 -1.92
N GLY A 170 21.86 12.53 -1.28
CA GLY A 170 21.67 11.64 -0.13
C GLY A 170 22.46 12.06 1.12
N VAL A 171 22.49 13.37 1.40
CA VAL A 171 23.18 13.90 2.58
C VAL A 171 22.43 13.51 3.85
N GLY A 172 23.15 13.10 4.90
CA GLY A 172 22.56 12.65 6.16
C GLY A 172 22.20 11.16 6.20
N MET A 173 22.41 10.43 5.10
CA MET A 173 22.31 8.96 5.06
C MET A 173 23.52 8.27 5.72
N GLY A 174 23.43 6.95 5.89
CA GLY A 174 24.57 6.11 6.19
C GLY A 174 25.28 6.45 7.50
N GLY A 175 26.58 6.72 7.42
CA GLY A 175 27.45 7.12 8.55
C GLY A 175 27.26 8.56 9.04
N GLY A 176 26.23 9.28 8.57
CA GLY A 176 25.93 10.63 9.04
C GLY A 176 27.04 11.62 8.70
N MET A 177 27.55 12.33 9.72
CA MET A 177 28.57 13.38 9.54
C MET A 177 29.90 12.87 8.97
N GLU A 178 30.38 11.71 9.43
CA GLU A 178 31.66 11.14 8.96
C GLU A 178 31.60 10.82 7.47
N GLU A 179 30.52 10.17 7.04
CA GLU A 179 30.30 9.84 5.63
C GLU A 179 30.11 11.11 4.79
N PHE A 180 29.37 12.11 5.29
CA PHE A 180 29.23 13.40 4.61
C PHE A 180 30.59 14.08 4.38
N ARG A 181 31.44 14.13 5.41
CA ARG A 181 32.78 14.72 5.30
C ARG A 181 33.64 13.99 4.29
N ALA A 182 33.69 12.66 4.36
CA ALA A 182 34.47 11.85 3.42
C ALA A 182 33.99 12.00 1.96
N ARG A 183 32.67 12.11 1.75
CA ARG A 183 32.07 12.24 0.42
C ARG A 183 32.25 13.62 -0.20
N TYR A 184 32.20 14.68 0.59
CA TYR A 184 32.05 16.04 0.05
C TYR A 184 33.07 17.07 0.54
N ILE A 185 33.68 16.88 1.70
CA ILE A 185 34.53 17.89 2.35
C ILE A 185 36.01 17.50 2.26
N ASP A 186 36.39 16.36 2.81
CA ASP A 186 37.80 15.99 3.03
C ASP A 186 38.56 15.73 1.71
N ASN A 187 37.84 15.44 0.63
CA ASN A 187 38.39 15.25 -0.72
C ASN A 187 38.42 16.54 -1.58
N GLY A 188 37.89 17.65 -1.05
CA GLY A 188 37.80 18.93 -1.73
C GLY A 188 36.75 19.04 -2.85
N ILE A 189 35.86 18.06 -3.03
CA ILE A 189 34.92 18.04 -4.17
C ILE A 189 33.88 19.16 -4.06
N LEU A 190 33.49 19.58 -2.85
CA LEU A 190 32.58 20.71 -2.69
C LEU A 190 33.20 22.01 -3.21
N GLU A 191 34.49 22.25 -2.95
CA GLU A 191 35.24 23.39 -3.47
C GLU A 191 35.29 23.37 -5.00
N PHE A 192 35.43 22.18 -5.60
CA PHE A 192 35.32 22.01 -7.05
C PHE A 192 33.93 22.41 -7.56
N LEU A 193 32.85 21.91 -6.94
CA LEU A 193 31.48 22.25 -7.36
C LEU A 193 31.16 23.75 -7.18
N LEU A 194 31.68 24.38 -6.13
CA LEU A 194 31.58 25.82 -5.92
C LEU A 194 32.30 26.60 -7.04
N ALA A 195 33.47 26.12 -7.50
CA ALA A 195 34.19 26.70 -8.62
C ALA A 195 33.43 26.51 -9.95
N GLU A 196 32.84 25.35 -10.19
CA GLU A 196 31.98 25.10 -11.36
C GLU A 196 30.75 26.01 -11.36
N ARG A 197 30.17 26.29 -10.19
CA ARG A 197 29.10 27.27 -10.06
C ARG A 197 29.55 28.67 -10.39
N LYS A 198 30.71 29.11 -9.87
CA LYS A 198 31.30 30.41 -10.20
C LYS A 198 31.59 30.53 -11.70
N ALA A 199 31.96 29.43 -12.35
CA ALA A 199 32.20 29.37 -13.80
C ALA A 199 30.92 29.27 -14.64
N GLY A 200 29.73 29.20 -14.03
CA GLY A 200 28.43 29.13 -14.73
C GLY A 200 28.06 27.75 -15.28
N ARG A 201 28.92 26.73 -15.12
CA ARG A 201 28.60 25.35 -15.53
C ARG A 201 27.63 24.65 -14.59
N ILE A 202 27.49 25.16 -13.37
CA ILE A 202 26.39 24.86 -12.46
C ILE A 202 25.66 26.18 -12.19
N ARG A 203 24.36 26.27 -12.50
CA ARG A 203 23.60 27.51 -12.23
C ARG A 203 23.15 27.61 -10.78
N ASN A 204 22.58 26.53 -10.26
CA ASN A 204 22.13 26.40 -8.89
C ASN A 204 22.78 25.18 -8.24
N LEU A 205 23.43 25.37 -7.09
CA LEU A 205 24.04 24.31 -6.28
C LEU A 205 23.27 24.13 -4.98
N GLY A 206 22.80 22.91 -4.73
CA GLY A 206 22.03 22.51 -3.57
C GLY A 206 22.43 21.15 -3.04
N PHE A 207 21.60 20.60 -2.16
CA PHE A 207 21.75 19.24 -1.65
C PHE A 207 20.39 18.58 -1.41
N SER A 208 20.37 17.25 -1.42
CA SER A 208 19.23 16.43 -1.01
C SER A 208 19.49 15.83 0.37
N TYR A 209 18.49 15.86 1.25
CA TYR A 209 18.64 15.45 2.65
C TYR A 209 17.80 14.22 3.01
N HIS A 210 18.40 13.26 3.74
CA HIS A 210 17.79 11.99 4.14
C HIS A 210 18.39 11.42 5.45
N GLY A 211 18.19 12.08 6.60
CA GLY A 211 18.40 11.40 7.89
C GLY A 211 18.94 12.23 9.04
N ASP A 212 20.27 12.25 9.21
CA ASP A 212 20.94 12.82 10.39
C ASP A 212 20.86 14.36 10.41
N ILE A 213 20.03 14.87 11.33
CA ILE A 213 19.75 16.30 11.51
C ILE A 213 21.00 17.13 11.76
N ARG A 214 22.04 16.55 12.36
CA ARG A 214 23.31 17.24 12.59
C ARG A 214 23.99 17.64 11.29
N VAL A 215 23.83 16.83 10.24
CA VAL A 215 24.39 17.14 8.91
C VAL A 215 23.60 18.25 8.24
N PHE A 216 22.28 18.25 8.36
CA PHE A 216 21.41 19.32 7.86
C PHE A 216 21.74 20.65 8.53
N ASP A 217 21.75 20.68 9.87
CA ASP A 217 22.03 21.89 10.65
C ASP A 217 23.45 22.41 10.38
N TYR A 218 24.44 21.52 10.23
CA TYR A 218 25.79 21.91 9.83
C TYR A 218 25.80 22.61 8.46
N LEU A 219 25.15 22.01 7.45
CA LEU A 219 25.10 22.60 6.11
C LEU A 219 24.41 23.97 6.10
N LEU A 220 23.33 24.12 6.87
CA LEU A 220 22.65 25.40 7.04
C LEU A 220 23.48 26.42 7.80
N SER A 221 24.24 26.01 8.82
CA SER A 221 25.17 26.89 9.55
C SER A 221 26.29 27.43 8.66
N LYS A 222 26.61 26.72 7.57
CA LYS A 222 27.60 27.11 6.56
C LYS A 222 26.98 27.79 5.35
N HIS A 223 25.71 28.21 5.43
CA HIS A 223 25.05 28.87 4.31
C HIS A 223 25.78 30.14 3.86
N ASP A 224 26.43 30.89 4.76
CA ASP A 224 27.21 32.07 4.35
C ASP A 224 28.50 31.76 3.57
N VAL A 225 28.99 30.53 3.69
CA VAL A 225 30.17 30.06 2.95
C VAL A 225 29.73 29.44 1.63
N TYR A 226 28.76 28.54 1.68
CA TYR A 226 28.36 27.73 0.52
C TYR A 226 27.26 28.38 -0.32
N LYS A 227 26.46 29.29 0.24
CA LYS A 227 25.34 29.99 -0.40
C LYS A 227 24.43 29.03 -1.17
N TRP A 228 23.81 28.09 -0.45
CA TRP A 228 22.94 27.07 -1.03
C TRP A 228 21.79 27.70 -1.82
N ASP A 229 21.63 27.31 -3.08
CA ASP A 229 20.65 27.90 -3.98
C ASP A 229 19.26 27.28 -3.82
N PHE A 230 19.21 26.05 -3.33
CA PHE A 230 18.01 25.29 -3.02
C PHE A 230 18.37 24.07 -2.15
N VAL A 231 17.37 23.47 -1.52
CA VAL A 231 17.53 22.19 -0.80
C VAL A 231 16.37 21.26 -1.14
N GLN A 232 16.66 20.00 -1.40
CA GLN A 232 15.67 18.97 -1.67
C GLN A 232 15.35 18.17 -0.39
N ILE A 233 14.09 18.22 0.06
CA ILE A 233 13.62 17.59 1.31
C ILE A 233 12.40 16.70 1.08
N GLN A 234 12.22 15.71 1.96
CA GLN A 234 10.96 14.96 2.05
C GLN A 234 9.90 15.85 2.69
N LEU A 235 8.75 16.01 2.02
CA LEU A 235 7.60 16.76 2.56
C LEU A 235 6.30 16.18 2.01
N ASN A 236 5.46 15.74 2.93
CA ASN A 236 4.08 15.33 2.71
C ASN A 236 3.31 15.43 4.04
N TYR A 237 1.99 15.25 4.03
CA TYR A 237 1.18 15.47 5.24
C TYR A 237 1.40 14.44 6.36
N LEU A 238 2.03 13.28 6.10
CA LEU A 238 2.48 12.37 7.16
C LEU A 238 3.83 12.83 7.71
N ASP A 239 4.83 12.98 6.84
CA ASP A 239 6.18 13.37 7.24
C ASP A 239 6.22 14.79 7.83
N TRP A 240 5.16 15.60 7.69
CA TRP A 240 5.06 16.91 8.31
C TRP A 240 5.30 16.87 9.82
N LYS A 241 4.65 15.93 10.52
CA LYS A 241 4.72 15.77 11.99
C LYS A 241 5.06 14.35 12.46
N HIS A 242 5.01 13.37 11.56
CA HIS A 242 5.14 11.94 11.91
C HIS A 242 6.31 11.25 11.20
N ALA A 243 7.28 11.99 10.66
CA ALA A 243 8.38 11.39 9.92
C ALA A 243 9.18 10.43 10.83
N LYS A 244 9.43 10.84 12.08
CA LYS A 244 10.11 10.02 13.10
C LYS A 244 9.31 8.79 13.52
N GLN A 245 7.98 8.87 13.52
CA GLN A 245 7.12 7.74 13.84
C GLN A 245 7.14 6.69 12.72
N ILE A 246 7.27 7.13 11.47
CA ILE A 246 7.40 6.25 10.31
C ILE A 246 8.80 5.65 10.23
N ASN A 247 9.83 6.46 10.46
CA ASN A 247 11.22 6.07 10.45
C ASN A 247 11.99 6.93 11.46
N ASP A 248 12.52 6.30 12.50
CA ASP A 248 13.18 6.96 13.64
C ASP A 248 14.37 7.85 13.26
N ARG A 249 14.95 7.65 12.09
CA ARG A 249 16.05 8.47 11.55
C ARG A 249 15.59 9.66 10.73
N ASN A 250 14.33 9.72 10.32
CA ASN A 250 13.84 10.85 9.55
C ASN A 250 13.68 12.09 10.45
N THR A 251 13.63 13.24 9.80
CA THR A 251 13.32 14.52 10.45
C THR A 251 11.98 15.00 9.95
N ASP A 252 11.14 15.52 10.84
CA ASP A 252 9.84 16.05 10.48
C ASP A 252 9.98 17.21 9.49
N ALA A 253 9.16 17.18 8.44
CA ALA A 253 9.24 18.12 7.33
C ALA A 253 8.88 19.54 7.78
N GLU A 254 8.09 19.71 8.85
CA GLU A 254 7.82 21.02 9.47
C GLU A 254 9.11 21.72 9.91
N TYR A 255 10.01 21.00 10.57
CA TYR A 255 11.32 21.54 10.97
C TYR A 255 12.17 21.87 9.75
N LEU A 256 12.30 20.91 8.82
CA LEU A 256 13.14 21.07 7.64
C LEU A 256 12.70 22.27 6.79
N TYR A 257 11.41 22.36 6.49
CA TYR A 257 10.83 23.47 5.76
C TYR A 257 10.99 24.79 6.53
N GLY A 258 10.68 24.79 7.83
CA GLY A 258 10.78 25.99 8.67
C GLY A 258 12.20 26.57 8.71
N GLU A 259 13.23 25.74 8.80
CA GLU A 259 14.62 26.21 8.78
C GLU A 259 15.06 26.76 7.42
N LEU A 260 14.55 26.20 6.32
CA LEU A 260 14.79 26.72 4.97
C LEU A 260 14.07 28.06 4.76
N ASP A 261 12.82 28.17 5.18
CA ASP A 261 12.03 29.39 5.01
C ASP A 261 12.59 30.58 5.81
N LYS A 262 13.01 30.35 7.06
CA LYS A 262 13.72 31.35 7.88
C LYS A 262 14.97 31.92 7.19
N ARG A 263 15.63 31.13 6.36
CA ARG A 263 16.86 31.51 5.64
C ARG A 263 16.59 31.93 4.19
N GLY A 264 15.33 31.93 3.75
CA GLY A 264 14.95 32.26 2.38
C GLY A 264 15.43 31.24 1.33
N ILE A 265 15.77 30.02 1.73
CA ILE A 265 16.32 28.99 0.84
C ILE A 265 15.16 28.22 0.18
N PRO A 266 15.05 28.18 -1.16
CA PRO A 266 14.00 27.44 -1.86
C PRO A 266 14.01 25.94 -1.55
N ALA A 267 12.83 25.36 -1.34
CA ALA A 267 12.65 23.93 -1.11
C ALA A 267 12.20 23.22 -2.39
N VAL A 268 12.87 22.12 -2.74
CA VAL A 268 12.42 21.17 -3.77
C VAL A 268 11.86 19.95 -3.06
N ILE A 269 10.61 19.58 -3.32
CA ILE A 269 9.95 18.52 -2.58
C ILE A 269 10.11 17.18 -3.27
N MET A 270 10.68 16.21 -2.56
CA MET A 270 10.68 14.80 -2.93
C MET A 270 9.73 14.00 -2.03
N GLU A 271 9.37 12.80 -2.49
CA GLU A 271 8.42 11.90 -1.82
C GLU A 271 7.08 12.54 -1.41
N PRO A 272 6.42 13.37 -2.25
CA PRO A 272 5.12 13.94 -1.91
C PRO A 272 4.04 12.88 -1.68
N LEU A 273 4.22 11.66 -2.22
CA LEU A 273 3.32 10.52 -2.03
C LEU A 273 3.84 9.44 -1.06
N LEU A 274 5.01 9.64 -0.44
CA LEU A 274 5.67 8.65 0.42
C LEU A 274 5.72 7.25 -0.23
N GLY A 275 6.28 7.19 -1.44
CA GLY A 275 6.36 5.98 -2.26
C GLY A 275 5.02 5.41 -2.76
N GLY A 276 3.94 6.20 -2.72
CA GLY A 276 2.60 5.79 -3.15
C GLY A 276 1.69 5.40 -1.99
N ARG A 277 2.13 5.53 -0.74
CA ARG A 277 1.29 5.36 0.45
C ARG A 277 0.14 6.36 0.47
N LEU A 278 0.39 7.61 0.07
CA LEU A 278 -0.63 8.67 0.09
C LEU A 278 -1.55 8.69 -1.14
N SER A 279 -1.24 7.89 -2.17
CA SER A 279 -2.21 7.58 -3.23
C SER A 279 -3.13 6.41 -2.86
N ASN A 280 -2.74 5.59 -1.87
CA ASN A 280 -3.42 4.37 -1.45
C ASN A 280 -3.70 4.40 0.07
N ILE A 281 -4.35 5.47 0.51
CA ILE A 281 -4.75 5.63 1.92
C ILE A 281 -5.77 4.55 2.34
N PRO A 282 -5.96 4.31 3.65
CA PRO A 282 -7.00 3.41 4.14
C PRO A 282 -8.37 3.69 3.50
N HIS A 283 -9.05 2.64 3.02
CA HIS A 283 -10.34 2.77 2.33
C HIS A 283 -11.42 3.47 3.18
N THR A 284 -11.29 3.42 4.50
CA THR A 284 -12.16 4.12 5.46
C THR A 284 -12.04 5.64 5.37
N LEU A 285 -10.91 6.19 4.92
CA LEU A 285 -10.68 7.63 4.76
C LEU A 285 -11.10 8.15 3.38
N VAL A 286 -11.02 7.33 2.33
CA VAL A 286 -11.28 7.74 0.93
C VAL A 286 -12.61 8.50 0.74
N PRO A 287 -13.75 8.08 1.33
CA PRO A 287 -15.01 8.82 1.19
C PRO A 287 -14.94 10.27 1.67
N GLU A 288 -14.12 10.56 2.69
CA GLU A 288 -13.98 11.91 3.25
C GLU A 288 -13.19 12.84 2.33
N PHE A 289 -12.19 12.30 1.63
CA PHE A 289 -11.43 13.00 0.59
C PHE A 289 -12.32 13.26 -0.63
N LYS A 290 -13.05 12.23 -1.08
CA LYS A 290 -13.95 12.30 -2.25
C LYS A 290 -15.17 13.16 -2.03
N ARG A 291 -15.69 13.27 -0.81
CA ARG A 291 -16.80 14.20 -0.50
C ARG A 291 -16.38 15.66 -0.66
N ARG A 292 -15.13 16.00 -0.39
CA ARG A 292 -14.58 17.36 -0.51
C ARG A 292 -14.22 17.70 -1.95
N GLU A 293 -13.56 16.78 -2.65
CA GLU A 293 -13.15 16.94 -4.04
C GLU A 293 -13.50 15.66 -4.85
N PRO A 294 -14.73 15.54 -5.36
CA PRO A 294 -15.20 14.32 -6.03
C PRO A 294 -14.39 13.94 -7.27
N GLU A 295 -14.06 14.94 -8.09
CA GLU A 295 -13.40 14.78 -9.38
C GLU A 295 -11.87 14.67 -9.28
N MET A 296 -11.29 15.05 -8.14
CA MET A 296 -9.84 15.01 -7.93
C MET A 296 -9.39 13.65 -7.38
N SER A 297 -8.20 13.20 -7.76
CA SER A 297 -7.64 11.97 -7.21
C SER A 297 -7.32 12.12 -5.71
N VAL A 298 -7.24 11.01 -4.99
CA VAL A 298 -6.75 11.04 -3.59
C VAL A 298 -5.30 11.53 -3.54
N ALA A 299 -4.47 11.14 -4.52
CA ALA A 299 -3.08 11.57 -4.62
C ALA A 299 -2.94 13.10 -4.75
N SER A 300 -3.89 13.77 -5.42
CA SER A 300 -3.87 15.22 -5.59
C SER A 300 -3.80 15.98 -4.26
N TRP A 301 -4.38 15.46 -3.18
CA TRP A 301 -4.33 16.10 -1.86
C TRP A 301 -2.92 16.19 -1.30
N ALA A 302 -2.11 15.14 -1.50
CA ALA A 302 -0.73 15.12 -1.07
C ALA A 302 0.14 16.09 -1.89
N PHE A 303 -0.12 16.20 -3.20
CA PHE A 303 0.52 17.21 -4.05
C PHE A 303 0.08 18.63 -3.68
N ARG A 304 -1.22 18.89 -3.48
CA ARG A 304 -1.73 20.18 -3.01
C ARG A 304 -1.08 20.57 -1.69
N PHE A 305 -0.96 19.64 -0.74
CA PHE A 305 -0.25 19.87 0.52
C PHE A 305 1.18 20.33 0.26
N ALA A 306 1.96 19.58 -0.53
CA ALA A 306 3.34 19.93 -0.83
C ALA A 306 3.48 21.27 -1.58
N GLY A 307 2.57 21.59 -2.50
CA GLY A 307 2.62 22.80 -3.31
C GLY A 307 2.11 24.08 -2.64
N SER A 308 1.36 23.96 -1.54
CA SER A 308 0.72 25.11 -0.87
C SER A 308 1.68 25.93 0.01
N PHE A 309 2.91 25.47 0.18
CA PHE A 309 3.92 26.18 0.96
C PHE A 309 4.67 27.21 0.09
N PRO A 310 4.72 28.50 0.47
CA PRO A 310 5.30 29.56 -0.37
C PRO A 310 6.78 29.36 -0.74
N ARG A 311 7.58 28.73 0.13
CA ARG A 311 9.01 28.49 -0.11
C ARG A 311 9.27 27.27 -1.01
N VAL A 312 8.24 26.52 -1.37
CA VAL A 312 8.38 25.38 -2.29
C VAL A 312 8.53 25.90 -3.71
N LEU A 313 9.66 25.57 -4.32
CA LEU A 313 10.00 25.91 -5.71
C LEU A 313 9.35 24.93 -6.68
N THR A 314 9.44 23.64 -6.40
CA THR A 314 8.87 22.58 -7.24
C THR A 314 8.64 21.30 -6.43
N VAL A 315 7.69 20.48 -6.86
CA VAL A 315 7.28 19.21 -6.24
C VAL A 315 7.47 18.09 -7.25
N LEU A 316 8.32 17.12 -6.88
CA LEU A 316 8.73 16.05 -7.78
C LEU A 316 7.75 14.89 -7.79
N SER A 317 7.35 14.46 -8.99
CA SER A 317 6.52 13.27 -9.19
C SER A 317 7.13 12.31 -10.21
N GLY A 318 7.20 11.03 -9.86
CA GLY A 318 7.58 9.96 -10.79
C GLY A 318 6.36 9.46 -11.56
N MET A 319 6.27 9.80 -12.85
CA MET A 319 5.06 9.60 -13.67
C MET A 319 5.32 8.63 -14.81
N VAL A 320 5.47 7.34 -14.48
CA VAL A 320 5.78 6.26 -15.46
C VAL A 320 4.69 6.09 -16.52
N LYS A 321 3.45 6.47 -16.19
CA LYS A 321 2.28 6.33 -17.07
C LYS A 321 1.69 7.70 -17.38
N MET A 322 1.16 7.84 -18.59
CA MET A 322 0.50 9.07 -19.04
C MET A 322 -0.65 9.48 -18.11
N GLU A 323 -1.43 8.52 -17.60
CA GLU A 323 -2.53 8.79 -16.65
C GLU A 323 -2.05 9.51 -15.38
N HIS A 324 -0.87 9.19 -14.87
CA HIS A 324 -0.29 9.87 -13.70
C HIS A 324 0.17 11.29 -14.04
N LEU A 325 0.70 11.48 -15.26
CA LEU A 325 1.11 12.81 -15.73
C LEU A 325 -0.10 13.73 -15.86
N GLU A 326 -1.18 13.27 -16.51
CA GLU A 326 -2.40 14.06 -16.67
C GLU A 326 -3.04 14.44 -15.32
N ASP A 327 -3.06 13.52 -14.34
CA ASP A 327 -3.61 13.79 -13.01
C ASP A 327 -2.79 14.85 -12.25
N ASN A 328 -1.46 14.78 -12.33
CA ASN A 328 -0.58 15.75 -11.68
C ASN A 328 -0.58 17.10 -12.39
N LEU A 329 -0.69 17.11 -13.72
CA LEU A 329 -0.90 18.34 -14.49
C LEU A 329 -2.21 19.01 -14.06
N ARG A 330 -3.33 18.27 -13.98
CA ARG A 330 -4.61 18.81 -13.50
C ARG A 330 -4.50 19.41 -12.09
N THR A 331 -3.69 18.81 -11.23
CA THR A 331 -3.49 19.27 -9.85
C THR A 331 -2.76 20.62 -9.75
N TYR A 332 -1.85 20.90 -10.68
CA TYR A 332 -1.01 22.10 -10.66
C TYR A 332 -1.31 23.12 -11.77
N SER A 333 -2.33 22.89 -12.59
CA SER A 333 -2.70 23.74 -13.72
C SER A 333 -4.12 24.35 -13.58
N PRO A 334 -4.31 25.36 -12.71
CA PRO A 334 -3.38 25.88 -11.72
C PRO A 334 -3.49 25.13 -10.38
N LEU A 335 -2.54 25.35 -9.48
CA LEU A 335 -2.65 24.90 -8.10
C LEU A 335 -3.84 25.60 -7.42
N LYS A 336 -4.75 24.81 -6.86
CA LYS A 336 -5.64 25.25 -5.79
C LYS A 336 -4.96 25.00 -4.44
N GLU A 337 -4.42 26.05 -3.85
CA GLU A 337 -3.77 25.98 -2.53
C GLU A 337 -4.74 25.43 -1.48
N LEU A 338 -4.20 24.76 -0.47
CA LEU A 338 -4.98 24.25 0.65
C LEU A 338 -5.42 25.40 1.56
N THR A 339 -6.68 25.40 1.97
CA THR A 339 -7.14 26.27 3.05
C THR A 339 -6.66 25.77 4.41
N ARG A 340 -6.79 26.60 5.46
CA ARG A 340 -6.45 26.19 6.84
C ARG A 340 -7.25 24.98 7.29
N GLU A 341 -8.53 24.92 6.91
CA GLU A 341 -9.43 23.80 7.21
C GLU A 341 -8.98 22.52 6.48
N GLU A 342 -8.50 22.64 5.25
CA GLU A 342 -7.97 21.50 4.49
C GLU A 342 -6.62 21.01 5.06
N PHE A 343 -5.76 21.91 5.52
CA PHE A 343 -4.54 21.54 6.26
C PHE A 343 -4.89 20.76 7.54
N ALA A 344 -5.83 21.26 8.35
CA ALA A 344 -6.28 20.59 9.56
C ALA A 344 -6.90 19.22 9.26
N PHE A 345 -7.67 19.11 8.18
CA PHE A 345 -8.23 17.83 7.73
C PHE A 345 -7.15 16.80 7.37
N LEU A 346 -6.09 17.22 6.67
CA LEU A 346 -5.00 16.31 6.32
C LEU A 346 -4.15 15.92 7.55
N GLU A 347 -4.04 16.81 8.53
CA GLU A 347 -3.44 16.48 9.82
C GLU A 347 -4.26 15.43 10.58
N GLU A 348 -5.58 15.60 10.68
CA GLU A 348 -6.47 14.59 11.30
C GLU A 348 -6.39 13.23 10.56
N ALA A 349 -6.35 13.27 9.23
CA ALA A 349 -6.15 12.06 8.43
C ALA A 349 -4.79 11.40 8.71
N ALA A 350 -3.73 12.20 8.87
CA ALA A 350 -2.39 11.71 9.22
C ALA A 350 -2.39 11.01 10.58
N GLU A 351 -2.96 11.63 11.61
CA GLU A 351 -3.07 11.07 12.96
C GLU A 351 -3.79 9.72 12.93
N ARG A 352 -4.95 9.63 12.26
CA ARG A 352 -5.71 8.38 12.11
C ARG A 352 -4.93 7.30 11.35
N MET A 353 -4.12 7.69 10.37
CA MET A 353 -3.24 6.76 9.67
C MET A 353 -2.08 6.28 10.56
N MET A 354 -1.72 7.04 11.58
CA MET A 354 -0.63 6.75 12.51
C MET A 354 -1.04 6.02 13.79
N GLU A 355 -2.34 5.88 14.05
CA GLU A 355 -2.88 4.98 15.08
C GLU A 355 -2.52 3.50 14.82
N PHE A 356 -2.38 3.12 13.55
CA PHE A 356 -2.10 1.74 13.17
C PHE A 356 -0.58 1.48 13.13
N ASN A 357 -0.14 0.42 13.80
CA ASN A 357 1.26 -0.03 13.79
C ASN A 357 1.62 -0.74 12.47
N THR A 358 1.50 -0.01 11.36
CA THR A 358 1.85 -0.47 10.02
C THR A 358 3.36 -0.65 9.88
N ILE A 359 3.77 -1.63 9.08
CA ILE A 359 5.14 -1.78 8.63
C ILE A 359 5.46 -0.56 7.72
N PRO A 360 6.56 0.19 7.92
CA PRO A 360 6.83 1.42 7.17
C PRO A 360 7.34 1.15 5.74
N CYS A 361 6.61 0.33 4.97
CA CYS A 361 6.98 -0.04 3.60
C CYS A 361 6.42 0.98 2.60
N ASN A 362 7.31 1.64 1.85
CA ASN A 362 6.96 2.65 0.84
C ASN A 362 6.80 2.07 -0.57
N ASP A 363 6.65 0.75 -0.72
CA ASP A 363 6.61 0.06 -2.02
C ASP A 363 7.73 0.45 -3.02
N CYS A 364 8.87 0.86 -2.48
CA CYS A 364 10.00 1.39 -3.27
C CYS A 364 10.69 0.33 -4.15
N LYS A 365 10.37 -0.95 -3.92
CA LYS A 365 10.93 -2.15 -4.55
C LYS A 365 12.47 -2.26 -4.51
N TYR A 366 13.18 -1.52 -3.64
CA TYR A 366 14.64 -1.67 -3.53
C TYR A 366 15.08 -3.06 -3.06
N CYS A 367 14.23 -3.75 -2.30
CA CYS A 367 14.46 -5.13 -1.90
C CYS A 367 14.20 -6.17 -3.01
N MET A 368 13.93 -5.72 -4.24
CA MET A 368 13.56 -6.58 -5.37
C MET A 368 14.62 -6.53 -6.50
N PRO A 369 14.80 -7.62 -7.28
CA PRO A 369 14.13 -8.91 -7.13
C PRO A 369 14.67 -9.69 -5.91
N CYS A 370 13.77 -10.38 -5.19
CA CYS A 370 14.20 -11.33 -4.18
C CYS A 370 14.79 -12.57 -4.86
N PRO A 371 15.97 -13.09 -4.45
CA PRO A 371 16.57 -14.30 -5.04
C PRO A 371 15.71 -15.55 -4.89
N TYR A 372 14.79 -15.56 -3.92
CA TYR A 372 13.82 -16.63 -3.69
C TYR A 372 12.44 -16.32 -4.30
N SER A 373 12.36 -15.32 -5.19
CA SER A 373 11.16 -14.93 -5.94
C SER A 373 9.98 -14.37 -5.11
N LEU A 374 10.18 -14.02 -3.85
CA LEU A 374 9.15 -13.36 -3.04
C LEU A 374 8.78 -11.99 -3.61
N ASP A 375 7.51 -11.61 -3.48
CA ASP A 375 7.07 -10.22 -3.67
C ASP A 375 7.05 -9.48 -2.33
N ILE A 376 8.25 -9.14 -1.83
CA ILE A 376 8.41 -8.57 -0.49
C ILE A 376 7.45 -7.40 -0.26
N PRO A 377 7.39 -6.37 -1.12
CA PRO A 377 6.56 -5.22 -0.83
C PRO A 377 5.07 -5.53 -0.90
N ALA A 378 4.62 -6.36 -1.86
CA ALA A 378 3.21 -6.74 -1.94
C ALA A 378 2.74 -7.52 -0.69
N ILE A 379 3.63 -8.34 -0.09
CA ILE A 379 3.35 -9.02 1.17
C ILE A 379 3.15 -8.01 2.31
N LEU A 380 4.11 -7.10 2.49
CA LEU A 380 4.06 -6.11 3.58
C LEU A 380 2.86 -5.16 3.42
N LEU A 381 2.58 -4.72 2.19
CA LEU A 381 1.45 -3.86 1.87
C LEU A 381 0.11 -4.56 2.07
N HIS A 382 -0.02 -5.84 1.71
CA HIS A 382 -1.25 -6.60 1.98
C HIS A 382 -1.52 -6.68 3.49
N TYR A 383 -0.50 -6.98 4.29
CA TYR A 383 -0.63 -6.99 5.75
C TYR A 383 -1.05 -5.62 6.31
N ASN A 384 -0.37 -4.54 5.89
CA ASN A 384 -0.72 -3.19 6.30
C ASN A 384 -2.12 -2.78 5.89
N LYS A 385 -2.56 -3.16 4.69
CA LYS A 385 -3.92 -2.91 4.22
C LYS A 385 -4.93 -3.55 5.17
N CYS A 386 -4.74 -4.84 5.49
CA CYS A 386 -5.62 -5.51 6.44
C CYS A 386 -5.58 -4.86 7.83
N LEU A 387 -4.42 -4.40 8.29
CA LEU A 387 -4.30 -3.73 9.58
C LEU A 387 -5.09 -2.41 9.61
N ASN A 388 -4.90 -1.57 8.59
CA ASN A 388 -5.59 -0.28 8.44
C ASN A 388 -7.11 -0.43 8.31
N GLU A 389 -7.58 -1.54 7.75
CA GLU A 389 -9.01 -1.85 7.62
C GLU A 389 -9.60 -2.53 8.85
N ARG A 390 -8.81 -2.78 9.92
CA ARG A 390 -9.19 -3.61 11.07
C ARG A 390 -9.67 -5.01 10.66
N MET A 391 -9.03 -5.53 9.61
CA MET A 391 -9.28 -6.83 8.98
C MET A 391 -8.15 -7.82 9.27
N VAL A 392 -7.34 -7.59 10.30
CA VAL A 392 -6.41 -8.57 10.87
C VAL A 392 -7.16 -9.31 11.99
N PRO A 393 -7.66 -10.54 11.76
CA PRO A 393 -8.29 -11.33 12.80
C PRO A 393 -7.37 -11.58 14.00
N GLU A 394 -7.77 -11.11 15.18
CA GLU A 394 -6.95 -11.22 16.41
C GLU A 394 -7.38 -12.39 17.29
N SER A 395 -8.70 -12.57 17.47
CA SER A 395 -9.24 -13.58 18.40
C SER A 395 -10.38 -14.39 17.80
N ARG A 396 -10.35 -15.72 18.02
CA ARG A 396 -11.45 -16.63 17.63
C ARG A 396 -12.77 -16.31 18.34
N LEU A 397 -12.71 -15.57 19.44
CA LEU A 397 -13.87 -15.20 20.24
C LEU A 397 -14.59 -13.98 19.67
N GLU A 398 -13.99 -13.29 18.69
CA GLU A 398 -14.61 -12.13 18.07
C GLU A 398 -15.72 -12.54 17.11
N PRO A 399 -16.92 -11.92 17.21
CA PRO A 399 -17.99 -12.12 16.26
C PRO A 399 -17.51 -11.84 14.83
N GLY A 400 -17.72 -12.79 13.91
CA GLY A 400 -17.28 -12.66 12.51
C GLY A 400 -15.80 -13.01 12.25
N TYR A 401 -15.07 -13.57 13.22
CA TYR A 401 -13.69 -14.02 13.04
C TYR A 401 -13.48 -14.91 11.81
N ALA A 402 -14.35 -15.90 11.58
CA ALA A 402 -14.23 -16.83 10.47
C ALA A 402 -14.37 -16.13 9.09
N ARG A 403 -15.27 -15.14 8.99
CA ARG A 403 -15.40 -14.24 7.83
C ARG A 403 -14.13 -13.40 7.62
N ALA A 404 -13.63 -12.75 8.67
CA ALA A 404 -12.41 -11.95 8.60
C ALA A 404 -11.19 -12.80 8.21
N ARG A 405 -11.06 -14.02 8.78
CA ARG A 405 -10.01 -14.99 8.46
C ARG A 405 -10.05 -15.37 6.99
N ARG A 406 -11.23 -15.69 6.47
CA ARG A 406 -11.43 -16.02 5.05
C ARG A 406 -11.07 -14.84 4.15
N ALA A 407 -11.54 -13.64 4.47
CA ALA A 407 -11.23 -12.43 3.72
C ALA A 407 -9.71 -12.16 3.67
N TYR A 408 -9.02 -12.31 4.81
CA TYR A 408 -7.57 -12.17 4.87
C TYR A 408 -6.85 -13.17 3.96
N LEU A 409 -7.16 -14.47 4.08
CA LEU A 409 -6.49 -15.54 3.32
C LEU A 409 -6.75 -15.43 1.81
N VAL A 410 -8.00 -15.20 1.41
CA VAL A 410 -8.36 -15.03 -0.01
C VAL A 410 -7.77 -13.74 -0.57
N GLY A 411 -7.80 -12.66 0.21
CA GLY A 411 -7.15 -11.41 -0.14
C GLY A 411 -5.66 -11.60 -0.36
N TYR A 412 -4.98 -12.34 0.51
CA TYR A 412 -3.55 -12.57 0.41
C TYR A 412 -3.18 -13.36 -0.85
N ASP A 413 -3.92 -14.44 -1.16
CA ASP A 413 -3.73 -15.24 -2.38
C ASP A 413 -4.01 -14.43 -3.67
N ARG A 414 -4.88 -13.42 -3.61
CA ARG A 414 -5.16 -12.51 -4.74
C ARG A 414 -4.09 -11.43 -4.90
N SER A 415 -3.61 -10.87 -3.79
CA SER A 415 -2.60 -9.81 -3.78
C SER A 415 -1.21 -10.35 -4.11
N VAL A 416 -0.89 -11.56 -3.64
CA VAL A 416 0.43 -12.17 -3.76
C VAL A 416 0.28 -13.64 -4.19
N PRO A 417 0.76 -14.02 -5.39
CA PRO A 417 0.74 -15.40 -5.83
C PRO A 417 1.41 -16.32 -4.80
N LYS A 418 0.87 -17.53 -4.58
CA LYS A 418 1.38 -18.48 -3.57
C LYS A 418 2.88 -18.74 -3.65
N LEU A 419 3.42 -18.80 -4.88
CA LEU A 419 4.85 -18.98 -5.15
C LEU A 419 5.72 -17.73 -4.89
N ARG A 420 5.13 -16.66 -4.33
CA ARG A 420 5.80 -15.40 -4.02
C ARG A 420 5.47 -14.89 -2.62
N GLN A 421 4.80 -15.69 -1.78
CA GLN A 421 4.34 -15.33 -0.43
C GLN A 421 5.44 -15.46 0.64
N ALA A 422 5.15 -14.97 1.85
CA ALA A 422 6.08 -14.91 2.98
C ALA A 422 6.64 -16.29 3.38
N SER A 423 5.88 -17.36 3.16
CA SER A 423 6.25 -18.75 3.46
C SER A 423 7.50 -19.23 2.73
N LEU A 424 7.93 -18.53 1.69
CA LEU A 424 9.14 -18.87 0.94
C LEU A 424 10.39 -18.13 1.46
N CYS A 425 10.25 -17.24 2.44
CA CYS A 425 11.37 -16.49 2.98
C CYS A 425 12.33 -17.44 3.72
N THR A 426 13.57 -17.52 3.25
CA THR A 426 14.64 -18.32 3.88
C THR A 426 15.40 -17.57 4.97
N GLY A 427 15.19 -16.25 5.09
CA GLY A 427 15.95 -15.42 6.02
C GLY A 427 17.37 -15.08 5.56
N CYS A 428 17.65 -15.06 4.25
CA CYS A 428 18.99 -14.77 3.72
C CYS A 428 19.52 -13.33 3.92
N GLU A 429 18.70 -12.42 4.44
CA GLU A 429 19.03 -11.01 4.76
C GLU A 429 19.50 -10.09 3.61
N GLN A 430 19.60 -10.56 2.37
CA GLN A 430 20.04 -9.75 1.22
C GLN A 430 19.19 -8.49 0.98
N CYS A 431 17.91 -8.49 1.37
CA CYS A 431 17.02 -7.35 1.21
C CYS A 431 17.23 -6.22 2.24
N VAL A 432 17.83 -6.53 3.41
CA VAL A 432 17.99 -5.59 4.53
C VAL A 432 18.83 -4.36 4.17
N PRO A 433 20.05 -4.49 3.60
CA PRO A 433 20.86 -3.30 3.27
C PRO A 433 20.25 -2.44 2.17
N HIS A 434 19.31 -2.98 1.38
CA HIS A 434 18.62 -2.25 0.32
C HIS A 434 17.37 -1.51 0.80
N CYS A 435 16.87 -1.77 2.01
CA CYS A 435 15.66 -1.12 2.51
C CYS A 435 15.97 0.30 3.03
N PRO A 436 15.49 1.38 2.38
CA PRO A 436 15.74 2.75 2.82
C PRO A 436 15.05 3.04 4.16
N GLN A 437 13.96 2.34 4.43
CA GLN A 437 13.20 2.39 5.68
C GLN A 437 13.78 1.48 6.75
N ARG A 438 14.92 0.82 6.48
CA ARG A 438 15.65 -0.08 7.40
C ARG A 438 14.77 -1.14 8.06
N ILE A 439 13.73 -1.58 7.35
CA ILE A 439 12.86 -2.66 7.81
C ILE A 439 13.71 -3.92 7.90
N ASP A 440 13.63 -4.60 9.05
CA ASP A 440 14.04 -6.01 9.17
C ASP A 440 13.03 -6.88 8.41
N ILE A 441 13.17 -6.87 7.08
CA ILE A 441 12.24 -7.54 6.16
C ILE A 441 12.11 -9.04 6.52
N PRO A 442 13.20 -9.80 6.75
CA PRO A 442 13.09 -11.21 7.13
C PRO A 442 12.32 -11.45 8.42
N LYS A 443 12.49 -10.61 9.45
CA LYS A 443 11.69 -10.69 10.68
C LYS A 443 10.21 -10.43 10.42
N GLU A 444 9.89 -9.40 9.65
CA GLU A 444 8.52 -9.06 9.29
C GLU A 444 7.83 -10.15 8.46
N LEU A 445 8.55 -10.73 7.49
CA LEU A 445 8.03 -11.84 6.70
C LEU A 445 7.79 -13.09 7.54
N ARG A 446 8.69 -13.43 8.47
CA ARG A 446 8.47 -14.54 9.42
C ARG A 446 7.27 -14.30 10.32
N ARG A 447 7.08 -13.06 10.78
CA ARG A 447 5.90 -12.65 11.58
C ARG A 447 4.61 -12.87 10.78
N ILE A 448 4.57 -12.40 9.53
CA ILE A 448 3.41 -12.55 8.64
C ILE A 448 3.17 -14.02 8.28
N ASP A 449 4.21 -14.80 7.95
CA ASP A 449 4.06 -16.22 7.65
C ASP A 449 3.49 -16.97 8.85
N LYS A 450 4.07 -16.81 10.05
CA LYS A 450 3.53 -17.44 11.28
C LYS A 450 2.06 -17.09 11.49
N TYR A 451 1.69 -15.83 11.28
CA TYR A 451 0.29 -15.38 11.35
C TYR A 451 -0.60 -16.08 10.32
N VAL A 452 -0.17 -16.12 9.05
CA VAL A 452 -0.91 -16.79 7.96
C VAL A 452 -1.03 -18.30 8.19
N GLN A 453 0.03 -18.97 8.65
CA GLN A 453 0.01 -20.40 9.00
C GLN A 453 -0.99 -20.68 10.13
N ASN A 454 -1.04 -19.81 11.14
CA ASN A 454 -2.04 -19.92 12.21
C ASN A 454 -3.47 -19.81 11.66
N LEU A 455 -3.74 -18.89 10.73
CA LEU A 455 -5.05 -18.79 10.08
C LEU A 455 -5.37 -20.03 9.22
N LYS A 456 -4.39 -20.55 8.48
CA LYS A 456 -4.54 -21.75 7.63
C LYS A 456 -4.80 -23.02 8.45
N ARG A 457 -4.03 -23.25 9.51
CA ARG A 457 -4.21 -24.40 10.42
C ARG A 457 -5.62 -24.44 10.99
N GLN A 458 -6.18 -23.27 11.30
CA GLN A 458 -7.55 -23.17 11.80
C GLN A 458 -8.61 -23.45 10.74
N ALA A 459 -8.38 -23.03 9.49
CA ALA A 459 -9.26 -23.39 8.39
C ALA A 459 -9.22 -24.91 8.12
N ALA A 460 -8.06 -25.54 8.23
CA ALA A 460 -7.90 -27.00 8.11
C ALA A 460 -8.65 -27.75 9.22
N LEU A 461 -8.61 -27.26 10.46
CA LEU A 461 -9.26 -27.91 11.60
C LEU A 461 -10.78 -28.07 11.42
N MET A 462 -11.47 -27.14 10.76
CA MET A 462 -12.90 -27.33 10.42
C MET A 462 -13.09 -28.45 9.38
N GLY A 463 -12.15 -28.57 8.44
CA GLY A 463 -12.13 -29.70 7.50
C GLY A 463 -11.96 -31.03 8.22
N ASP A 464 -11.05 -31.10 9.19
CA ASP A 464 -10.83 -32.30 10.01
C ASP A 464 -12.05 -32.64 10.88
N VAL A 465 -12.69 -31.64 11.49
CA VAL A 465 -13.94 -31.79 12.24
C VAL A 465 -15.05 -32.34 11.34
N LYS A 466 -15.24 -31.78 10.13
CA LYS A 466 -16.25 -32.26 9.16
C LYS A 466 -15.94 -33.67 8.64
N LYS A 467 -14.68 -33.96 8.35
CA LYS A 467 -14.24 -35.29 7.92
C LYS A 467 -14.50 -36.32 9.01
N LYS A 468 -14.12 -36.02 10.26
CA LYS A 468 -14.36 -36.90 11.40
C LYS A 468 -15.85 -37.09 11.67
N PHE A 469 -16.64 -36.02 11.53
CA PHE A 469 -18.10 -36.07 11.63
C PHE A 469 -18.72 -36.97 10.53
N ALA A 470 -18.19 -36.93 9.31
CA ALA A 470 -18.65 -37.74 8.18
C ALA A 470 -18.31 -39.24 8.29
N GLU A 471 -17.35 -39.63 9.14
CA GLU A 471 -17.09 -41.06 9.45
C GLU A 471 -18.30 -41.74 10.13
N GLY A 472 -19.26 -40.96 10.66
CA GLY A 472 -20.45 -41.46 11.32
C GLY A 472 -20.19 -41.91 12.76
N GLY A 473 -21.25 -42.29 13.48
CA GLY A 473 -21.15 -42.77 14.88
C GLY A 473 -21.09 -41.68 15.96
N TYR A 474 -20.95 -40.41 15.57
CA TYR A 474 -20.90 -39.27 16.51
C TYR A 474 -22.17 -38.40 16.39
N SER A 475 -22.64 -37.85 17.51
CA SER A 475 -23.68 -36.82 17.55
C SER A 475 -23.10 -35.41 17.38
N CYS A 476 -21.91 -35.19 17.95
CA CYS A 476 -21.18 -33.94 17.91
C CYS A 476 -19.67 -34.18 17.79
N VAL A 477 -18.97 -33.33 17.04
CA VAL A 477 -17.51 -33.29 16.94
C VAL A 477 -17.05 -31.86 17.22
N VAL A 478 -16.10 -31.71 18.13
CA VAL A 478 -15.58 -30.41 18.58
C VAL A 478 -14.11 -30.29 18.20
N GLY A 479 -13.76 -29.27 17.43
CA GLY A 479 -12.40 -28.90 17.11
C GLY A 479 -11.93 -27.69 17.93
N ASN A 480 -10.97 -27.90 18.83
CA ASN A 480 -10.34 -26.83 19.59
C ASN A 480 -8.86 -27.14 19.83
N GLY A 481 -8.03 -26.90 18.82
CA GLY A 481 -6.62 -27.32 18.79
C GLY A 481 -6.45 -28.79 18.34
N GLU A 482 -7.29 -29.67 18.88
CA GLU A 482 -7.46 -31.09 18.52
C GLU A 482 -8.93 -31.40 18.24
N VAL A 483 -9.22 -32.61 17.73
CA VAL A 483 -10.57 -33.08 17.40
C VAL A 483 -11.08 -34.02 18.50
N TYR A 484 -12.22 -33.69 19.07
CA TYR A 484 -12.90 -34.45 20.12
C TYR A 484 -14.25 -34.94 19.60
N THR A 485 -14.62 -36.18 19.91
CA THR A 485 -15.84 -36.80 19.39
C THR A 485 -16.80 -37.22 20.50
N PHE A 486 -18.08 -37.01 20.26
CA PHE A 486 -19.17 -37.20 21.21
C PHE A 486 -20.31 -37.96 20.55
N SER A 487 -21.04 -38.78 21.30
CA SER A 487 -22.00 -39.75 20.75
C SER A 487 -23.26 -39.97 21.58
N ARG A 488 -23.42 -39.27 22.71
CA ARG A 488 -24.62 -39.35 23.53
C ARG A 488 -25.81 -38.77 22.78
N PRO A 489 -27.03 -39.29 23.03
CA PRO A 489 -28.22 -38.89 22.31
C PRO A 489 -28.65 -37.45 22.64
N GLY A 490 -29.34 -36.82 21.69
CA GLY A 490 -29.90 -35.48 21.87
C GLY A 490 -28.82 -34.43 22.10
N ILE A 491 -29.01 -33.60 23.13
CA ILE A 491 -28.10 -32.51 23.49
C ILE A 491 -27.28 -32.81 24.75
N GLU A 492 -27.26 -34.07 25.22
CA GLU A 492 -26.65 -34.44 26.50
C GLU A 492 -25.16 -34.08 26.56
N ASP A 493 -24.39 -34.43 25.53
CA ASP A 493 -22.97 -34.08 25.45
C ASP A 493 -22.77 -32.56 25.37
N LEU A 494 -23.65 -31.82 24.67
CA LEU A 494 -23.54 -30.36 24.60
C LEU A 494 -23.77 -29.71 25.97
N LEU A 495 -24.73 -30.22 26.75
CA LEU A 495 -24.99 -29.73 28.10
C LEU A 495 -23.85 -30.09 29.07
N ASP A 496 -23.33 -31.32 29.03
CA ASP A 496 -22.15 -31.73 29.81
C ASP A 496 -20.94 -30.84 29.47
N LEU A 497 -20.69 -30.64 28.18
CA LEU A 497 -19.62 -29.77 27.72
C LEU A 497 -19.84 -28.32 28.18
N TYR A 498 -21.07 -27.82 28.20
CA TYR A 498 -21.35 -26.47 28.70
C TYR A 498 -21.15 -26.33 30.21
N GLN A 499 -21.61 -27.31 31.00
CA GLN A 499 -21.59 -27.25 32.46
C GLN A 499 -20.21 -27.58 33.03
N ASN A 500 -19.58 -28.63 32.51
CA ASN A 500 -18.40 -29.25 33.14
C ASN A 500 -17.11 -29.02 32.34
N ARG A 501 -17.21 -28.76 31.03
CA ARG A 501 -16.04 -28.63 30.13
C ARG A 501 -16.11 -27.42 29.20
N ARG A 502 -16.68 -26.31 29.69
CA ARG A 502 -16.91 -25.09 28.88
C ARG A 502 -15.67 -24.57 28.14
N PRO A 503 -14.44 -24.64 28.70
CA PRO A 503 -13.24 -24.26 27.96
C PRO A 503 -13.04 -25.00 26.64
N LEU A 504 -13.55 -26.23 26.50
CA LEU A 504 -13.46 -27.01 25.27
C LEU A 504 -14.31 -26.41 24.15
N LEU A 505 -15.46 -25.83 24.48
CA LEU A 505 -16.39 -25.22 23.52
C LEU A 505 -16.06 -23.75 23.19
N LYS A 506 -15.40 -23.04 24.11
CA LYS A 506 -15.08 -21.62 23.93
C LYS A 506 -14.09 -21.43 22.78
N GLY A 507 -14.53 -20.75 21.72
CA GLY A 507 -13.78 -20.52 20.48
C GLY A 507 -13.64 -21.75 19.58
N ALA A 508 -14.43 -22.80 19.83
CA ALA A 508 -14.35 -24.07 19.12
C ALA A 508 -15.04 -24.04 17.75
N LEU A 509 -14.69 -25.01 16.91
CA LEU A 509 -15.32 -25.35 15.64
C LEU A 509 -16.17 -26.60 15.89
N VAL A 510 -17.49 -26.53 15.75
CA VAL A 510 -18.37 -27.65 16.11
C VAL A 510 -19.06 -28.19 14.87
N ALA A 511 -19.16 -29.51 14.73
CA ALA A 511 -20.05 -30.18 13.80
C ALA A 511 -21.09 -30.99 14.57
N ASP A 512 -22.37 -30.79 14.29
CA ASP A 512 -23.48 -31.46 14.95
C ASP A 512 -24.50 -31.96 13.91
N ARG A 513 -25.16 -33.09 14.22
CA ARG A 513 -26.12 -33.72 13.29
C ARG A 513 -27.45 -32.99 13.20
N ALA A 514 -27.96 -32.43 14.30
CA ALA A 514 -29.29 -31.85 14.33
C ALA A 514 -29.34 -30.64 15.27
N VAL A 515 -29.24 -29.45 14.69
CA VAL A 515 -29.20 -28.19 15.43
C VAL A 515 -30.58 -27.53 15.44
N GLY A 516 -31.27 -27.68 16.56
CA GLY A 516 -32.46 -26.90 16.91
C GLY A 516 -32.14 -25.70 17.81
N LYS A 517 -33.14 -24.87 18.18
CA LYS A 517 -32.99 -23.75 19.12
C LYS A 517 -32.28 -24.16 20.41
N ALA A 518 -32.55 -25.36 20.91
CA ALA A 518 -31.93 -25.86 22.14
C ALA A 518 -30.41 -26.02 21.99
N ALA A 519 -29.95 -26.78 20.98
CA ALA A 519 -28.53 -26.99 20.71
C ALA A 519 -27.83 -25.67 20.34
N ALA A 520 -28.46 -24.86 19.48
CA ALA A 520 -27.95 -23.54 19.09
C ALA A 520 -27.73 -22.63 20.30
N SER A 521 -28.66 -22.63 21.26
CA SER A 521 -28.55 -21.81 22.48
C SER A 521 -27.37 -22.24 23.35
N VAL A 522 -27.17 -23.55 23.54
CA VAL A 522 -26.04 -24.08 24.32
C VAL A 522 -24.71 -23.69 23.66
N LEU A 523 -24.58 -23.94 22.35
CA LEU A 523 -23.37 -23.63 21.58
C LEU A 523 -23.06 -22.12 21.56
N ALA A 524 -24.09 -21.29 21.38
CA ALA A 524 -23.95 -19.84 21.41
C ALA A 524 -23.50 -19.34 22.77
N MET A 525 -24.15 -19.80 23.86
CA MET A 525 -23.79 -19.42 25.22
C MET A 525 -22.41 -19.96 25.62
N ALA A 526 -21.95 -21.06 25.01
CA ALA A 526 -20.61 -21.60 25.22
C ALA A 526 -19.51 -20.76 24.55
N GLY A 527 -19.86 -19.91 23.57
CA GLY A 527 -18.92 -19.09 22.82
C GLY A 527 -18.25 -19.84 21.66
N VAL A 528 -18.98 -20.73 20.98
CA VAL A 528 -18.50 -21.43 19.77
C VAL A 528 -18.25 -20.43 18.64
N ALA A 529 -17.17 -20.63 17.88
CA ALA A 529 -16.74 -19.72 16.82
C ALA A 529 -17.37 -20.05 15.45
N GLU A 530 -17.54 -21.33 15.13
CA GLU A 530 -18.07 -21.80 13.84
C GLU A 530 -18.85 -23.10 14.04
N LEU A 531 -19.98 -23.25 13.34
CA LEU A 531 -20.84 -24.42 13.41
C LEU A 531 -21.10 -25.03 12.03
N TYR A 532 -20.98 -26.35 11.94
CA TYR A 532 -21.56 -27.14 10.87
C TYR A 532 -22.75 -27.95 11.38
N ALA A 533 -23.89 -27.83 10.72
CA ALA A 533 -25.10 -28.56 11.06
C ALA A 533 -25.58 -29.40 9.87
N GLU A 534 -25.65 -30.73 9.99
CA GLU A 534 -26.20 -31.54 8.89
C GLU A 534 -27.67 -31.15 8.62
N ILE A 535 -28.45 -31.02 9.70
CA ILE A 535 -29.81 -30.49 9.70
C ILE A 535 -29.90 -29.34 10.70
N ILE A 536 -30.48 -28.21 10.30
CA ILE A 536 -30.71 -27.05 11.17
C ILE A 536 -32.15 -26.54 11.09
N THR A 537 -32.72 -26.05 12.20
CA THR A 537 -34.04 -25.41 12.17
C THR A 537 -33.94 -23.95 11.74
N ARG A 538 -34.96 -23.44 11.04
CA ARG A 538 -35.00 -22.01 10.65
C ARG A 538 -34.85 -21.07 11.86
N PRO A 539 -35.54 -21.29 13.01
CA PRO A 539 -35.36 -20.42 14.17
C PRO A 539 -33.97 -20.51 14.81
N ALA A 540 -33.31 -21.68 14.75
CA ALA A 540 -31.93 -21.82 15.22
C ALA A 540 -30.95 -21.03 14.34
N LEU A 541 -31.14 -21.08 13.01
CA LEU A 541 -30.31 -20.35 12.06
C LEU A 541 -30.44 -18.84 12.26
N GLU A 542 -31.66 -18.32 12.39
CA GLU A 542 -31.93 -16.90 12.65
C GLU A 542 -31.29 -16.43 13.97
N MET A 543 -31.34 -17.26 15.01
CA MET A 543 -30.71 -16.98 16.30
C MET A 543 -29.17 -16.91 16.17
N LEU A 544 -28.55 -17.86 15.48
CA LEU A 544 -27.10 -17.90 15.30
C LEU A 544 -26.60 -16.75 14.40
N ASP A 545 -27.37 -16.38 13.38
CA ASP A 545 -27.06 -15.25 12.49
C ASP A 545 -27.14 -13.90 13.23
N ALA A 546 -28.18 -13.72 14.07
CA ALA A 546 -28.30 -12.54 14.94
C ALA A 546 -27.11 -12.39 15.89
N LEU A 547 -26.51 -13.50 16.32
CA LEU A 547 -25.32 -13.55 17.18
C LEU A 547 -24.00 -13.56 16.39
N ARG A 548 -24.07 -13.49 15.05
CA ARG A 548 -22.92 -13.52 14.12
C ARG A 548 -22.02 -14.76 14.27
N ILE A 549 -22.60 -15.89 14.62
CA ILE A 549 -21.91 -17.19 14.61
C ILE A 549 -21.96 -17.74 13.17
N GLU A 550 -20.82 -18.08 12.58
CA GLU A 550 -20.78 -18.59 11.20
C GLU A 550 -21.30 -20.04 11.17
N VAL A 551 -22.36 -20.27 10.39
CA VAL A 551 -23.01 -21.58 10.26
C VAL A 551 -22.92 -22.06 8.81
N SER A 552 -22.51 -23.31 8.62
CA SER A 552 -22.68 -24.06 7.36
C SER A 552 -23.61 -25.23 7.60
N TYR A 553 -24.47 -25.58 6.63
CA TYR A 553 -25.45 -26.63 6.86
C TYR A 553 -25.80 -27.44 5.61
N GLY A 554 -26.33 -28.66 5.84
CA GLY A 554 -26.85 -29.52 4.78
C GLY A 554 -28.29 -29.17 4.41
N LYS A 555 -29.22 -29.23 5.38
CA LYS A 555 -30.65 -28.99 5.17
C LYS A 555 -31.27 -28.10 6.25
N VAL A 556 -32.17 -27.20 5.83
CA VAL A 556 -33.02 -26.42 6.74
C VAL A 556 -34.39 -27.08 6.88
N VAL A 557 -34.88 -27.22 8.11
CA VAL A 557 -36.20 -27.80 8.44
C VAL A 557 -36.99 -26.87 9.36
N PRO A 558 -38.34 -26.99 9.43
CA PRO A 558 -39.13 -26.17 10.35
C PRO A 558 -38.89 -26.53 11.83
N HIS A 559 -38.64 -27.80 12.14
CA HIS A 559 -38.34 -28.30 13.48
C HIS A 559 -37.53 -29.60 13.41
N ILE A 560 -36.78 -29.90 14.48
CA ILE A 560 -36.13 -31.22 14.64
C ILE A 560 -37.19 -32.23 15.07
N LYS A 561 -37.27 -33.38 14.39
CA LYS A 561 -38.16 -34.49 14.76
C LYS A 561 -37.62 -35.25 15.97
N ASN A 562 -38.49 -35.84 16.77
CA ASN A 562 -38.10 -36.77 17.83
C ASN A 562 -37.55 -38.08 17.23
N ARG A 563 -37.05 -38.99 18.09
CA ARG A 563 -36.45 -40.27 17.65
C ARG A 563 -37.45 -41.21 16.98
N ALA A 564 -38.74 -41.12 17.33
CA ALA A 564 -39.81 -41.91 16.73
C ALA A 564 -40.25 -41.37 15.36
N GLY A 565 -39.87 -40.13 15.01
CA GLY A 565 -40.18 -39.48 13.74
C GLY A 565 -41.63 -38.97 13.62
N ASP A 566 -42.43 -39.13 14.67
CA ASP A 566 -43.87 -38.85 14.73
C ASP A 566 -44.22 -37.49 15.35
N GLY A 567 -43.23 -36.78 15.90
CA GLY A 567 -43.45 -35.49 16.57
C GLY A 567 -42.20 -34.63 16.68
N MET A 568 -42.33 -33.46 17.30
CA MET A 568 -41.22 -32.53 17.53
C MET A 568 -40.27 -33.06 18.62
N CYS A 569 -38.97 -32.78 18.47
CA CYS A 569 -37.98 -33.07 19.49
C CYS A 569 -38.38 -32.41 20.83
N PRO A 570 -38.40 -33.13 21.96
CA PRO A 570 -38.80 -32.57 23.25
C PRO A 570 -37.95 -31.38 23.71
N MET A 571 -36.67 -31.34 23.32
CA MET A 571 -35.77 -30.23 23.63
C MET A 571 -36.07 -29.01 22.76
N GLU A 572 -36.44 -29.23 21.50
CA GLU A 572 -36.86 -28.15 20.60
C GLU A 572 -38.19 -27.55 21.03
N GLU A 573 -39.14 -28.39 21.44
CA GLU A 573 -40.44 -27.97 21.95
C GLU A 573 -40.31 -27.16 23.25
N ALA A 574 -39.47 -27.61 24.19
CA ALA A 574 -39.20 -26.86 25.42
C ALA A 574 -38.64 -25.45 25.17
N CYS A 575 -37.90 -25.29 24.07
CA CYS A 575 -37.26 -24.05 23.67
C CYS A 575 -38.06 -23.21 22.66
N ARG A 576 -39.28 -23.66 22.29
CA ARG A 576 -40.07 -23.06 21.21
C ARG A 576 -40.29 -21.56 21.42
N ASP A 577 -40.76 -21.20 22.61
CA ASP A 577 -41.17 -19.83 22.96
C ASP A 577 -40.05 -18.98 23.55
N ALA A 578 -38.86 -19.55 23.76
CA ALA A 578 -37.70 -18.80 24.22
C ALA A 578 -37.26 -17.79 23.14
N LYS A 579 -37.05 -16.54 23.56
CA LYS A 579 -36.66 -15.42 22.70
C LYS A 579 -35.16 -15.23 22.67
N THR A 580 -34.45 -15.64 23.73
CA THR A 580 -32.99 -15.51 23.82
C THR A 580 -32.30 -16.84 24.10
N PRO A 581 -31.02 -17.00 23.70
CA PRO A 581 -30.22 -18.18 24.06
C PRO A 581 -30.14 -18.43 25.57
N ALA A 582 -30.09 -17.36 26.37
CA ALA A 582 -30.02 -17.44 27.83
C ALA A 582 -31.32 -18.00 28.44
N GLU A 583 -32.49 -17.57 27.94
CA GLU A 583 -33.79 -18.13 28.33
C GLU A 583 -33.88 -19.61 27.99
N CYS A 584 -33.50 -19.99 26.77
CA CYS A 584 -33.46 -21.39 26.35
C CYS A 584 -32.56 -22.21 27.26
N LEU A 585 -31.33 -21.76 27.50
CA LEU A 585 -30.37 -22.46 28.34
C LEU A 585 -30.91 -22.66 29.76
N LYS A 586 -31.59 -21.65 30.35
CA LYS A 586 -32.23 -21.78 31.66
C LYS A 586 -33.29 -22.88 31.70
N ILE A 587 -34.11 -22.99 30.64
CA ILE A 587 -35.13 -24.05 30.50
C ILE A 587 -34.48 -25.44 30.37
N LEU A 588 -33.39 -25.53 29.62
CA LEU A 588 -32.69 -26.81 29.41
C LEU A 588 -32.02 -27.31 30.69
N LEU A 589 -31.39 -26.42 31.45
CA LEU A 589 -30.73 -26.74 32.72
C LEU A 589 -31.73 -27.15 33.81
N SER A 590 -32.91 -26.53 33.86
CA SER A 590 -33.95 -26.92 34.84
C SER A 590 -34.57 -28.29 34.54
N LYS A 591 -34.72 -28.64 33.25
CA LYS A 591 -35.19 -29.98 32.83
C LYS A 591 -34.19 -31.10 33.08
N THR A 592 -32.90 -30.81 33.08
CA THR A 592 -31.85 -31.81 33.36
C THR A 592 -31.61 -32.03 34.84
N ALA A 593 -31.86 -31.01 35.69
CA ALA A 593 -31.81 -31.15 37.15
C ALA A 593 -33.02 -31.89 37.76
N ALA A 594 -34.10 -32.07 37.00
CA ALA A 594 -35.33 -32.76 37.42
C ALA A 594 -35.35 -34.26 37.04
N LYS A 595 -34.26 -34.77 36.47
CA LYS A 595 -33.98 -36.19 36.21
C LYS A 595 -32.85 -36.64 37.11
#